data_AF-A0A423Q3D4-F1
#
_entry.id   AF-A0A423Q3D4-F1
#
_cell.length_a   1.000
_cell.length_b   1.000
_cell.length_c   1.000
_cell.angle_alpha   90.00
_cell.angle_beta   90.00
_cell.angle_gamma   90.00
#
_symmetry.space_group_name_H-M   'P 1'
#
loop_
_entity.id
_entity.type
_entity.pdbx_description
1 polymer ?
#
loop_
_entity_poly.entity_id
_entity_poly.type
_entity_poly.pdbx_seq_one_letter_code
_entity_poly.pdbx_strand_id
1 'polypeptide(L)'
;MQFKHIAVTSAAAIAFGVSFSASAAVVNFDQANAQAPEGSVSYDGNGGALTGSGISFDQISLNGGDAPAGNDSQLACVSCSIDFETGGNVEEGPNVWSFGGGGNLTLSGEAQDGQGETVADGTLFSGTFDGRPDEAAQLVTGDGEDSLSAQLSGTDDFNDDLASYFGISEDTSFDFTNTVIALGSASFDGEGGFSSDNLQNADVTARPTQSVPEPSELGIFAAGLALVVGAMGFRRRQNGSDV
;
A
#
# COMPACT_ATOMS: atom_id res chain seq x y z
N MET A 1 -48.51 -52.63 15.51
CA MET A 1 -48.06 -51.24 15.78
C MET A 1 -46.55 -51.25 15.57
N GLN A 2 -46.10 -51.08 14.33
CA GLN A 2 -45.46 -49.85 13.85
C GLN A 2 -44.45 -49.25 14.84
N PHE A 3 -43.16 -49.52 14.60
CA PHE A 3 -42.11 -48.52 14.76
C PHE A 3 -41.20 -48.58 13.53
N LYS A 4 -41.31 -47.54 12.72
CA LYS A 4 -40.46 -47.18 11.58
C LYS A 4 -39.29 -46.33 12.09
N HIS A 5 -38.10 -46.57 11.54
CA HIS A 5 -36.95 -45.66 11.33
C HIS A 5 -36.41 -44.89 12.56
N ILE A 6 -35.10 -44.79 12.80
CA ILE A 6 -34.15 -43.98 12.04
C ILE A 6 -32.75 -44.47 12.45
N ALA A 7 -31.97 -44.97 11.49
CA ALA A 7 -30.53 -45.11 11.66
C ALA A 7 -29.93 -43.70 11.54
N VAL A 8 -29.42 -43.17 12.65
CA VAL A 8 -28.72 -41.88 12.68
C VAL A 8 -27.34 -42.08 12.07
N THR A 9 -27.24 -41.94 10.75
CA THR A 9 -25.96 -41.73 10.05
C THR A 9 -25.47 -40.34 10.43
N SER A 10 -24.64 -40.28 11.47
CA SER A 10 -23.91 -39.07 11.85
C SER A 10 -22.89 -38.78 10.75
N ALA A 11 -23.25 -37.95 9.77
CA ALA A 11 -22.30 -37.32 8.88
C ALA A 11 -21.54 -36.28 9.72
N ALA A 12 -20.36 -36.66 10.21
CA ALA A 12 -19.44 -35.71 10.81
C ALA A 12 -19.01 -34.73 9.71
N ALA A 13 -19.63 -33.55 9.67
CA ALA A 13 -19.12 -32.40 8.96
C ALA A 13 -17.81 -31.98 9.65
N ILE A 14 -16.68 -32.49 9.16
CA ILE A 14 -15.37 -31.98 9.56
C ILE A 14 -15.27 -30.59 8.93
N ALA A 15 -15.57 -29.57 9.71
CA ALA A 15 -15.24 -28.19 9.38
C ALA A 15 -13.70 -28.10 9.31
N PHE A 16 -13.14 -28.27 8.13
CA PHE A 16 -11.77 -27.82 7.85
C PHE A 16 -11.81 -26.31 7.92
N GLY A 17 -11.44 -25.77 9.08
CA GLY A 17 -11.03 -24.37 9.19
C GLY A 17 -9.80 -24.20 8.32
N VAL A 18 -10.02 -23.80 7.07
CA VAL A 18 -8.97 -23.20 6.26
C VAL A 18 -8.56 -21.93 7.00
N SER A 19 -7.45 -22.01 7.73
CA SER A 19 -6.79 -20.80 8.24
C SER A 19 -6.30 -20.05 7.01
N PHE A 20 -6.92 -18.92 6.70
CA PHE A 20 -6.41 -18.01 5.69
C PHE A 20 -5.30 -17.18 6.35
N SER A 21 -4.16 -17.06 5.67
CA SER A 21 -3.18 -16.04 6.01
C SER A 21 -3.52 -14.83 5.16
N ALA A 22 -3.89 -13.72 5.78
CA ALA A 22 -4.05 -12.48 5.03
C ALA A 22 -2.67 -11.84 4.87
N SER A 23 -2.17 -11.76 3.64
CA SER A 23 -1.06 -10.87 3.31
C SER A 23 -1.62 -9.73 2.47
N ALA A 24 -1.31 -8.50 2.83
CA ALA A 24 -1.70 -7.34 2.04
C ALA A 24 -0.54 -6.99 1.10
N ALA A 25 -0.81 -6.99 -0.20
CA ALA A 25 0.12 -6.52 -1.23
C ALA A 25 0.38 -5.02 -1.03
N VAL A 26 1.59 -4.62 -0.65
CA VAL A 26 1.95 -3.21 -0.41
C VAL A 26 2.78 -2.71 -1.58
N VAL A 27 2.38 -1.60 -2.21
CA VAL A 27 3.19 -0.99 -3.29
C VAL A 27 3.97 0.18 -2.74
N ASN A 28 5.26 0.21 -3.02
CA ASN A 28 6.18 1.25 -2.57
C ASN A 28 6.80 1.99 -3.75
N PHE A 29 6.67 3.31 -3.78
CA PHE A 29 7.40 4.19 -4.68
C PHE A 29 8.59 4.77 -3.90
N ASP A 30 9.79 4.52 -4.39
CA ASP A 30 11.03 4.83 -3.68
C ASP A 30 12.02 5.58 -4.58
N GLN A 31 12.95 6.28 -3.94
CA GLN A 31 14.15 6.82 -4.54
C GLN A 31 15.35 5.96 -4.13
N ALA A 32 15.52 4.83 -4.81
CA ALA A 32 16.42 3.76 -4.40
C ALA A 32 17.88 3.94 -4.87
N ASN A 33 18.15 4.69 -5.94
CA ASN A 33 19.51 4.73 -6.53
C ASN A 33 20.52 5.63 -5.79
N ALA A 34 20.31 5.93 -4.51
CA ALA A 34 21.15 6.78 -3.68
C ALA A 34 21.40 8.19 -4.27
N GLN A 35 20.59 8.60 -5.25
CA GLN A 35 20.52 9.97 -5.73
C GLN A 35 19.45 10.70 -4.92
N ALA A 36 19.79 11.89 -4.43
CA ALA A 36 18.81 12.80 -3.85
C ALA A 36 17.62 12.98 -4.83
N PRO A 37 16.36 12.89 -4.36
CA PRO A 37 15.22 13.24 -5.18
C PRO A 37 15.35 14.67 -5.72
N GLU A 38 14.96 14.88 -6.97
CA GLU A 38 14.66 16.22 -7.47
C GLU A 38 13.35 16.74 -6.87
N GLY A 39 13.02 18.01 -7.10
CA GLY A 39 11.78 18.64 -6.65
C GLY A 39 11.95 19.53 -5.43
N SER A 40 10.83 20.00 -4.89
CA SER A 40 10.82 20.90 -3.75
C SER A 40 9.64 20.67 -2.81
N VAL A 41 9.82 21.10 -1.56
CA VAL A 41 8.75 21.21 -0.57
C VAL A 41 8.82 22.58 0.08
N SER A 42 7.69 23.26 0.19
CA SER A 42 7.62 24.60 0.77
C SER A 42 6.35 24.84 1.58
N TYR A 43 6.49 25.72 2.56
CA TYR A 43 5.43 26.31 3.34
C TYR A 43 5.74 27.80 3.56
N ASP A 44 4.73 28.67 3.41
CA ASP A 44 4.92 30.12 3.36
C ASP A 44 4.80 30.84 4.73
N GLY A 45 4.51 30.12 5.81
CA GLY A 45 4.37 30.70 7.15
C GLY A 45 3.09 31.50 7.39
N ASN A 46 2.15 31.55 6.45
CA ASN A 46 0.96 32.41 6.52
C ASN A 46 -0.35 31.68 6.84
N GLY A 47 -0.27 30.49 7.45
CA GLY A 47 -1.43 29.64 7.76
C GLY A 47 -1.93 28.81 6.57
N GLY A 48 -1.18 28.79 5.45
CA GLY A 48 -1.51 28.09 4.21
C GLY A 48 -1.19 26.60 4.23
N ALA A 49 -1.24 25.98 3.05
CA ALA A 49 -0.92 24.56 2.88
C ALA A 49 0.60 24.33 2.75
N LEU A 50 1.03 23.13 3.15
CA LEU A 50 2.30 22.56 2.70
C LEU A 50 2.16 22.13 1.24
N THR A 51 3.09 22.54 0.40
CA THR A 51 3.14 22.17 -1.02
C THR A 51 4.42 21.41 -1.33
N GLY A 52 4.31 20.29 -2.04
CA GLY A 52 5.44 19.62 -2.67
C GLY A 52 5.28 19.63 -4.19
N SER A 53 6.36 19.82 -4.93
CA SER A 53 6.30 19.83 -6.39
C SER A 53 7.45 19.07 -7.03
N GLY A 54 7.10 18.25 -8.02
CA GLY A 54 8.04 17.54 -8.88
C GLY A 54 8.98 16.60 -8.12
N ILE A 55 8.58 16.04 -6.97
CA ILE A 55 9.47 15.23 -6.15
C ILE A 55 9.67 13.88 -6.84
N SER A 56 10.91 13.55 -7.23
CA SER A 56 11.18 12.42 -8.13
C SER A 56 11.22 11.07 -7.43
N PHE A 57 10.82 10.01 -8.15
CA PHE A 57 10.99 8.61 -7.76
C PHE A 57 11.63 7.84 -8.89
N ASP A 58 12.37 6.77 -8.57
CA ASP A 58 13.08 5.95 -9.56
C ASP A 58 12.73 4.46 -9.50
N GLN A 59 11.98 4.04 -8.48
CA GLN A 59 11.64 2.64 -8.26
C GLN A 59 10.19 2.49 -7.80
N ILE A 60 9.54 1.43 -8.29
CA ILE A 60 8.27 0.91 -7.77
C ILE A 60 8.52 -0.54 -7.33
N SER A 61 8.02 -0.92 -6.16
CA SER A 61 8.19 -2.29 -5.65
C SER A 61 6.95 -2.82 -4.96
N LEU A 62 6.69 -4.10 -5.16
CA LEU A 62 5.66 -4.86 -4.46
C LEU A 62 6.29 -5.55 -3.24
N ASN A 63 5.83 -5.17 -2.06
CA ASN A 63 6.21 -5.73 -0.78
C ASN A 63 5.05 -6.53 -0.18
N GLY A 64 5.36 -7.53 0.67
CA GLY A 64 4.33 -8.33 1.34
C GLY A 64 3.61 -9.35 0.44
N GLY A 65 4.11 -9.59 -0.78
CA GLY A 65 3.61 -10.61 -1.70
C GLY A 65 4.55 -10.79 -2.90
N ASP A 66 4.23 -11.73 -3.77
CA ASP A 66 4.90 -11.91 -5.06
C ASP A 66 3.98 -11.43 -6.19
N ALA A 67 4.56 -10.78 -7.21
CA ALA A 67 3.82 -10.46 -8.42
C ALA A 67 3.33 -11.75 -9.12
N PRO A 68 2.24 -11.70 -9.92
CA PRO A 68 1.78 -12.81 -10.73
C PRO A 68 2.91 -13.47 -11.52
N ALA A 69 2.85 -14.79 -11.68
CA ALA A 69 3.91 -15.55 -12.35
C ALA A 69 4.22 -14.99 -13.75
N GLY A 70 5.47 -14.60 -13.96
CA GLY A 70 5.93 -13.97 -15.21
C GLY A 70 6.14 -12.46 -15.10
N ASN A 71 5.70 -11.83 -14.01
CA ASN A 71 5.91 -10.42 -13.72
C ASN A 71 7.00 -10.23 -12.66
N ASP A 72 7.69 -9.09 -12.70
CA ASP A 72 8.70 -8.71 -11.72
C ASP A 72 8.03 -8.00 -10.53
N SER A 73 8.46 -8.28 -9.29
CA SER A 73 7.98 -7.55 -8.11
C SER A 73 8.60 -6.14 -7.98
N GLN A 74 9.45 -5.74 -8.93
CA GLN A 74 10.13 -4.45 -8.94
C GLN A 74 10.09 -3.89 -10.37
N LEU A 75 9.71 -2.63 -10.48
CA LEU A 75 9.64 -1.87 -11.72
C LEU A 75 10.52 -0.62 -11.61
N ALA A 76 11.04 -0.17 -12.74
CA ALA A 76 11.66 1.14 -12.85
C ALA A 76 10.58 2.22 -12.92
N CYS A 77 10.76 3.31 -12.18
CA CYS A 77 9.91 4.50 -12.28
C CYS A 77 10.61 5.53 -13.16
N VAL A 78 10.20 5.63 -14.43
CA VAL A 78 10.80 6.51 -15.42
C VAL A 78 10.06 7.84 -15.44
N SER A 79 10.80 8.92 -15.20
CA SER A 79 10.24 10.29 -15.13
C SER A 79 9.06 10.40 -14.16
N CYS A 80 9.11 9.63 -13.07
CA CYS A 80 8.10 9.69 -12.05
C CYS A 80 8.31 10.88 -11.12
N SER A 81 7.23 11.61 -10.86
CA SER A 81 7.22 12.71 -9.91
C SER A 81 5.90 12.81 -9.17
N ILE A 82 5.95 13.28 -7.94
CA ILE A 82 4.76 13.60 -7.13
C ILE A 82 4.64 15.11 -6.93
N ASP A 83 3.41 15.59 -7.05
CA ASP A 83 2.99 16.93 -6.66
C ASP A 83 1.90 16.79 -5.61
N PHE A 84 1.94 17.66 -4.58
CA PHE A 84 0.90 17.66 -3.56
C PHE A 84 0.66 19.03 -2.95
N GLU A 85 -0.56 19.23 -2.47
CA GLU A 85 -0.99 20.35 -1.64
C GLU A 85 -1.85 19.80 -0.49
N THR A 86 -1.46 20.09 0.75
CA THR A 86 -2.17 19.63 1.96
C THR A 86 -3.34 20.57 2.34
N GLY A 87 -4.01 20.30 3.47
CA GLY A 87 -4.87 21.30 4.11
C GLY A 87 -4.07 22.47 4.71
N GLY A 88 -4.77 23.46 5.25
CA GLY A 88 -4.13 24.62 5.89
C GLY A 88 -3.35 24.24 7.15
N ASN A 89 -2.40 25.07 7.56
CA ASN A 89 -1.65 24.90 8.78
C ASN A 89 -2.59 24.93 10.01
N VAL A 90 -2.38 23.97 10.92
CA VAL A 90 -3.10 23.82 12.19
C VAL A 90 -2.18 24.10 13.38
N GLU A 91 -0.89 23.77 13.26
CA GLU A 91 0.15 24.09 14.24
C GLU A 91 1.38 24.64 13.53
N GLU A 92 1.85 25.78 14.03
CA GLU A 92 3.04 26.46 13.53
C GLU A 92 4.31 26.08 14.28
N GLY A 93 5.43 26.14 13.56
CA GLY A 93 6.79 25.83 14.00
C GLY A 93 7.31 26.61 15.22
N PRO A 94 8.62 26.49 15.53
CA PRO A 94 9.71 26.20 14.60
C PRO A 94 10.27 24.75 14.65
N ASN A 95 9.71 23.87 15.47
CA ASN A 95 10.21 22.48 15.55
C ASN A 95 9.22 21.46 14.96
N VAL A 96 7.95 21.83 14.89
CA VAL A 96 6.86 21.00 14.42
C VAL A 96 5.88 21.89 13.69
N TRP A 97 5.50 21.50 12.47
CA TRP A 97 4.37 22.06 11.76
C TRP A 97 3.36 20.95 11.56
N SER A 98 2.09 21.24 11.79
CA SER A 98 1.02 20.33 11.41
C SER A 98 0.06 20.99 10.44
N PHE A 99 -0.40 20.21 9.48
CA PHE A 99 -1.33 20.64 8.45
C PHE A 99 -2.58 19.78 8.50
N GLY A 100 -3.69 20.41 8.15
CA GLY A 100 -4.97 19.75 8.05
C GLY A 100 -5.01 18.69 6.96
N GLY A 101 -6.01 17.82 7.03
CA GLY A 101 -6.38 16.95 5.93
C GLY A 101 -7.05 17.69 4.76
N GLY A 102 -7.43 16.96 3.73
CA GLY A 102 -7.92 17.52 2.47
C GLY A 102 -6.79 17.75 1.47
N GLY A 103 -6.99 18.69 0.53
CA GLY A 103 -6.04 18.89 -0.56
C GLY A 103 -5.92 17.68 -1.49
N ASN A 104 -4.83 17.59 -2.24
CA ASN A 104 -4.62 16.53 -3.21
C ASN A 104 -3.14 16.19 -3.36
N LEU A 105 -2.91 14.98 -3.85
CA LEU A 105 -1.62 14.47 -4.22
C LEU A 105 -1.75 13.70 -5.52
N THR A 106 -0.76 13.81 -6.39
CA THR A 106 -0.69 13.06 -7.65
C THR A 106 0.75 12.65 -7.93
N LEU A 107 1.00 11.35 -8.06
CA LEU A 107 2.22 10.77 -8.60
C LEU A 107 1.97 10.33 -10.04
N SER A 108 2.73 10.90 -10.97
CA SER A 108 2.65 10.57 -12.39
C SER A 108 4.01 10.18 -12.93
N GLY A 109 4.05 9.37 -13.99
CA GLY A 109 5.27 8.89 -14.63
C GLY A 109 5.00 7.68 -15.51
N GLU A 110 6.06 6.89 -15.72
CA GLU A 110 5.98 5.63 -16.46
C GLU A 110 6.59 4.49 -15.62
N ALA A 111 5.85 3.41 -15.41
CA ALA A 111 6.34 2.19 -14.78
C ALA A 111 6.86 1.24 -15.87
N GLN A 112 8.11 0.80 -15.77
CA GLN A 112 8.73 -0.13 -16.74
C GLN A 112 9.19 -1.42 -16.05
N ASP A 113 9.01 -2.56 -16.74
CA ASP A 113 9.52 -3.86 -16.27
C ASP A 113 11.02 -4.03 -16.50
N GLY A 114 11.57 -5.18 -16.09
CA GLY A 114 12.99 -5.50 -16.26
C GLY A 114 13.45 -5.62 -17.72
N GLN A 115 12.52 -5.64 -18.68
CA GLN A 115 12.81 -5.63 -20.12
C GLN A 115 12.69 -4.23 -20.73
N GLY A 116 12.23 -3.24 -19.96
CA GLY A 116 12.02 -1.85 -20.40
C GLY A 116 10.68 -1.65 -21.12
N GLU A 117 9.75 -2.60 -20.99
CA GLU A 117 8.40 -2.45 -21.54
C GLU A 117 7.54 -1.64 -20.56
N THR A 118 6.74 -0.71 -21.09
CA THR A 118 5.82 0.10 -20.30
C THR A 118 4.69 -0.77 -19.74
N VAL A 119 4.62 -0.81 -18.41
CA VAL A 119 3.56 -1.49 -17.65
C VAL A 119 2.36 -0.56 -17.42
N ALA A 120 2.64 0.69 -17.06
CA ALA A 120 1.64 1.73 -16.82
C ALA A 120 2.26 3.10 -17.08
N ASP A 121 1.45 4.06 -17.54
CA ASP A 121 1.88 5.44 -17.77
C ASP A 121 0.80 6.46 -17.37
N GLY A 122 1.21 7.72 -17.23
CA GLY A 122 0.34 8.81 -16.80
C GLY A 122 0.26 8.89 -15.28
N THR A 123 -0.95 8.99 -14.72
CA THR A 123 -1.14 9.00 -13.27
C THR A 123 -1.03 7.57 -12.75
N LEU A 124 -0.01 7.31 -11.93
CA LEU A 124 0.24 6.01 -11.32
C LEU A 124 -0.47 5.89 -9.97
N PHE A 125 -0.63 7.03 -9.29
CA PHE A 125 -1.19 7.11 -7.95
C PHE A 125 -1.71 8.54 -7.71
N SER A 126 -2.88 8.68 -7.13
CA SER A 126 -3.43 10.00 -6.75
C SER A 126 -4.32 9.88 -5.53
N GLY A 127 -4.44 10.92 -4.72
CA GLY A 127 -5.20 10.82 -3.48
C GLY A 127 -5.50 12.14 -2.81
N THR A 128 -6.14 12.04 -1.66
CA THR A 128 -6.48 13.16 -0.77
C THR A 128 -5.95 12.87 0.61
N PHE A 129 -5.40 13.88 1.29
CA PHE A 129 -4.84 13.67 2.62
C PHE A 129 -5.92 13.41 3.66
N ASP A 130 -5.65 12.45 4.55
CA ASP A 130 -6.54 12.06 5.65
C ASP A 130 -6.76 13.20 6.63
N GLY A 131 -7.89 13.15 7.34
CA GLY A 131 -8.27 14.13 8.35
C GLY A 131 -9.15 15.26 7.81
N ARG A 132 -9.49 16.19 8.70
CA ARG A 132 -10.25 17.39 8.32
C ARG A 132 -9.29 18.56 8.07
N PRO A 133 -9.68 19.56 7.26
CA PRO A 133 -8.84 20.74 7.00
C PRO A 133 -8.43 21.52 8.26
N ASP A 134 -9.15 21.36 9.37
CA ASP A 134 -8.91 22.01 10.66
C ASP A 134 -8.34 21.05 11.74
N GLU A 135 -8.06 19.80 11.40
CA GLU A 135 -7.50 18.80 12.32
C GLU A 135 -6.10 18.39 11.84
N ALA A 136 -5.10 18.52 12.72
CA ALA A 136 -3.72 18.14 12.45
C ALA A 136 -3.63 16.67 12.01
N ALA A 137 -3.26 16.44 10.74
CA ALA A 137 -3.20 15.12 10.13
C ALA A 137 -1.87 14.86 9.41
N GLN A 138 -1.28 15.92 8.87
CA GLN A 138 0.00 15.88 8.17
C GLN A 138 1.05 16.57 9.05
N LEU A 139 2.27 16.05 9.10
CA LEU A 139 3.27 16.48 10.07
C LEU A 139 4.61 16.79 9.41
N VAL A 140 5.22 17.92 9.76
CA VAL A 140 6.63 18.21 9.44
C VAL A 140 7.39 18.42 10.75
N THR A 141 8.48 17.68 10.95
CA THR A 141 9.29 17.73 12.17
C THR A 141 10.75 18.07 11.88
N GLY A 142 11.38 18.79 12.81
CA GLY A 142 12.82 18.98 12.83
C GLY A 142 13.58 17.76 13.35
N ASP A 143 14.48 17.22 12.53
CA ASP A 143 15.38 16.10 12.84
C ASP A 143 16.82 16.56 13.16
N GLY A 144 17.03 17.87 13.30
CA GLY A 144 18.32 18.53 13.56
C GLY A 144 18.17 20.05 13.51
N GLU A 145 19.29 20.79 13.49
CA GLU A 145 19.25 22.26 13.42
C GLU A 145 18.59 22.76 12.11
N ASP A 146 18.75 22.03 11.00
CA ASP A 146 18.18 22.41 9.69
C ASP A 146 17.51 21.25 8.94
N SER A 147 17.37 20.06 9.53
CA SER A 147 16.79 18.89 8.86
C SER A 147 15.30 18.81 9.12
N LEU A 148 14.48 18.71 8.08
CA LEU A 148 13.04 18.47 8.22
C LEU A 148 12.64 17.12 7.62
N SER A 149 11.61 16.49 8.19
CA SER A 149 10.93 15.33 7.60
C SER A 149 9.43 15.57 7.57
N ALA A 150 8.81 15.34 6.41
CA ALA A 150 7.37 15.35 6.24
C ALA A 150 6.82 13.93 6.31
N GLN A 151 5.79 13.72 7.15
CA GLN A 151 5.02 12.49 7.26
C GLN A 151 3.60 12.77 6.78
N LEU A 152 3.21 12.09 5.70
CA LEU A 152 1.91 12.29 5.07
C LEU A 152 1.08 11.00 5.01
N SER A 153 -0.24 11.13 5.07
CA SER A 153 -1.20 10.02 4.98
C SER A 153 -2.53 10.43 4.34
N GLY A 154 -3.21 9.49 3.70
CA GLY A 154 -4.46 9.71 2.98
C GLY A 154 -4.99 8.48 2.26
N THR A 155 -6.08 8.68 1.53
CA THR A 155 -6.69 7.67 0.65
C THR A 155 -6.34 7.93 -0.80
N ASP A 156 -6.20 6.88 -1.59
CA ASP A 156 -5.77 6.97 -2.98
C ASP A 156 -6.54 6.10 -3.96
N ASP A 157 -6.49 6.56 -5.20
CA ASP A 157 -6.81 5.84 -6.43
C ASP A 157 -5.49 5.41 -7.08
N PHE A 158 -5.35 4.10 -7.27
CA PHE A 158 -4.19 3.47 -7.87
C PHE A 158 -4.42 3.20 -9.35
N ASN A 159 -3.38 3.25 -10.18
CA ASN A 159 -3.52 2.96 -11.60
C ASN A 159 -3.92 1.49 -11.85
N ASP A 160 -4.98 1.27 -12.62
CA ASP A 160 -5.55 -0.07 -12.89
C ASP A 160 -4.56 -1.01 -13.59
N ASP A 161 -3.77 -0.51 -14.54
CA ASP A 161 -2.78 -1.32 -15.26
C ASP A 161 -1.64 -1.74 -14.32
N LEU A 162 -1.17 -0.82 -13.46
CA LEU A 162 -0.16 -1.10 -12.45
C LEU A 162 -0.68 -2.07 -11.37
N ALA A 163 -1.92 -1.88 -10.91
CA ALA A 163 -2.59 -2.80 -9.98
C ALA A 163 -2.72 -4.21 -10.58
N SER A 164 -3.21 -4.30 -11.81
CA SER A 164 -3.37 -5.55 -12.55
C SER A 164 -2.03 -6.27 -12.75
N TYR A 165 -0.97 -5.52 -13.07
CA TYR A 165 0.38 -6.06 -13.19
C TYR A 165 0.86 -6.71 -11.88
N PHE A 166 0.59 -6.09 -10.73
CA PHE A 166 0.90 -6.67 -9.42
C PHE A 166 -0.14 -7.67 -8.91
N GLY A 167 -1.18 -7.97 -9.69
CA GLY A 167 -2.24 -8.91 -9.31
C GLY A 167 -3.17 -8.37 -8.22
N ILE A 168 -3.21 -7.05 -8.06
CA ILE A 168 -4.11 -6.36 -7.13
C ILE A 168 -5.46 -6.16 -7.82
N SER A 169 -6.54 -6.43 -7.10
CA SER A 169 -7.90 -6.27 -7.63
C SER A 169 -8.20 -4.79 -7.89
N GLU A 170 -8.85 -4.46 -8.99
CA GLU A 170 -9.25 -3.08 -9.36
C GLU A 170 -10.18 -2.46 -8.30
N ASP A 171 -10.99 -3.27 -7.60
CA ASP A 171 -11.85 -2.82 -6.49
C ASP A 171 -11.08 -2.55 -5.16
N THR A 172 -9.75 -2.62 -5.16
CA THR A 172 -8.95 -2.42 -3.95
C THR A 172 -8.80 -0.92 -3.69
N SER A 173 -9.40 -0.43 -2.59
CA SER A 173 -9.06 0.90 -2.08
C SER A 173 -7.73 0.83 -1.33
N PHE A 174 -6.91 1.86 -1.49
CA PHE A 174 -5.62 1.99 -0.83
C PHE A 174 -5.65 3.15 0.17
N ASP A 175 -4.83 3.01 1.21
CA ASP A 175 -4.37 4.12 2.03
C ASP A 175 -2.88 4.29 1.73
N PHE A 176 -2.43 5.50 1.45
CA PHE A 176 -1.02 5.80 1.61
C PHE A 176 -0.74 6.11 3.06
N THR A 177 0.12 5.31 3.66
CA THR A 177 0.53 5.45 5.04
C THR A 177 2.03 5.60 5.04
N ASN A 178 2.55 6.61 5.72
CA ASN A 178 3.98 6.78 5.94
C ASN A 178 4.75 7.27 4.70
N THR A 179 4.19 8.24 3.98
CA THR A 179 4.98 9.02 3.00
C THR A 179 6.00 9.84 3.77
N VAL A 180 7.26 9.43 3.74
CA VAL A 180 8.37 10.11 4.42
C VAL A 180 9.21 10.84 3.39
N ILE A 181 9.15 12.17 3.41
CA ILE A 181 9.99 13.02 2.58
C ILE A 181 11.03 13.67 3.49
N ALA A 182 12.29 13.26 3.35
CA ALA A 182 13.39 13.88 4.05
C ALA A 182 13.77 15.15 3.31
N LEU A 183 13.43 16.31 3.86
CA LEU A 183 13.62 17.60 3.20
C LEU A 183 15.09 18.05 3.26
N GLY A 184 15.95 17.38 4.02
CA GLY A 184 17.34 17.82 4.18
C GLY A 184 17.43 19.21 4.79
N SER A 185 18.47 19.97 4.42
CA SER A 185 18.73 21.32 4.90
C SER A 185 17.70 22.32 4.37
N ALA A 186 16.60 22.52 5.10
CA ALA A 186 15.56 23.48 4.75
C ALA A 186 16.04 24.92 5.02
N SER A 187 15.60 25.85 4.18
CA SER A 187 15.76 27.28 4.42
C SER A 187 14.52 27.80 5.13
N PHE A 188 14.68 28.36 6.32
CA PHE A 188 13.59 28.99 7.07
C PHE A 188 13.49 30.47 6.73
N ASP A 189 12.26 30.95 6.54
CA ASP A 189 12.00 32.39 6.58
C ASP A 189 11.73 32.85 8.01
N GLY A 190 11.84 34.15 8.26
CA GLY A 190 11.63 34.73 9.58
C GLY A 190 10.18 34.71 10.07
N GLU A 191 9.24 34.21 9.27
CA GLU A 191 7.80 34.19 9.52
C GLU A 191 7.30 32.78 9.89
N GLY A 192 8.21 31.80 10.01
CA GLY A 192 7.87 30.41 10.36
C GLY A 192 7.65 29.52 9.14
N GLY A 193 7.76 30.07 7.93
CA GLY A 193 7.80 29.32 6.69
C GLY A 193 9.16 28.65 6.46
N PHE A 194 9.17 27.71 5.54
CA PHE A 194 10.37 27.01 5.12
C PHE A 194 10.26 26.55 3.68
N SER A 195 11.41 26.37 3.03
CA SER A 195 11.50 25.74 1.72
C SER A 195 12.71 24.84 1.64
N SER A 196 12.59 23.71 0.94
CA SER A 196 13.72 22.88 0.59
C SER A 196 13.62 22.36 -0.83
N ASP A 197 14.72 22.54 -1.57
CA ASP A 197 14.98 21.95 -2.88
C ASP A 197 16.12 20.91 -2.79
N ASN A 198 16.52 20.53 -1.58
CA ASN A 198 17.62 19.62 -1.29
C ASN A 198 17.11 18.36 -0.57
N LEU A 199 16.14 17.70 -1.19
CA LEU A 199 15.52 16.50 -0.66
C LEU A 199 16.56 15.38 -0.55
N GLN A 200 16.54 14.65 0.55
CA GLN A 200 17.50 13.56 0.81
C GLN A 200 16.89 12.19 0.56
N ASN A 201 15.57 12.08 0.68
CA ASN A 201 14.83 10.86 0.45
C ASN A 201 13.35 11.18 0.18
N ALA A 202 12.70 10.37 -0.65
CA ALA A 202 11.26 10.41 -0.85
C ALA A 202 10.77 8.97 -0.96
N ASP A 203 9.84 8.61 -0.09
CA ASP A 203 9.23 7.28 -0.06
C ASP A 203 7.71 7.44 0.08
N VAL A 204 6.95 6.67 -0.69
CA VAL A 204 5.49 6.60 -0.62
C VAL A 204 5.08 5.14 -0.58
N THR A 205 4.45 4.74 0.51
CA THR A 205 3.90 3.40 0.69
C THR A 205 2.37 3.42 0.52
N ALA A 206 1.87 2.79 -0.53
CA ALA A 206 0.44 2.54 -0.77
C ALA A 206 0.05 1.14 -0.26
N ARG A 207 -0.87 1.09 0.70
CA ARG A 207 -1.33 -0.15 1.35
C ARG A 207 -2.82 -0.38 1.10
N PRO A 208 -3.23 -1.58 0.65
CA PRO A 208 -4.64 -1.95 0.57
C PRO A 208 -5.35 -1.79 1.91
N THR A 209 -6.51 -1.15 1.88
CA THR A 209 -7.42 -1.02 3.03
C THR A 209 -8.05 -2.35 3.43
N GLN A 210 -8.13 -3.30 2.50
CA GLN A 210 -8.66 -4.64 2.73
C GLN A 210 -7.60 -5.70 2.44
N SER A 211 -7.25 -6.48 3.47
CA SER A 211 -6.36 -7.62 3.31
C SER A 211 -7.15 -8.80 2.71
N VAL A 212 -6.78 -9.24 1.51
CA VAL A 212 -7.40 -10.41 0.89
C VAL A 212 -6.88 -11.67 1.60
N PRO A 213 -7.75 -12.56 2.12
CA PRO A 213 -7.30 -13.79 2.77
C PRO A 213 -6.76 -14.78 1.72
N GLU A 214 -5.47 -15.08 1.74
CA GLU A 214 -4.91 -16.14 0.90
C GLU A 214 -5.20 -17.52 1.51
N PRO A 215 -5.56 -18.52 0.69
CA PRO A 215 -5.72 -19.88 1.19
C PRO A 215 -4.34 -20.41 1.59
N SER A 216 -4.13 -20.69 2.88
CA SER A 216 -2.85 -21.24 3.33
C SER A 216 -2.55 -22.55 2.59
N GLU A 217 -1.30 -22.72 2.14
CA GLU A 217 -0.84 -23.95 1.49
C GLU A 217 -1.12 -25.19 2.35
N LEU A 218 -0.98 -25.03 3.67
CA LEU A 218 -1.28 -26.06 4.65
C LEU A 218 -2.79 -26.38 4.71
N GLY A 219 -3.65 -25.38 4.56
CA GLY A 219 -5.10 -25.51 4.48
C GLY A 219 -5.53 -26.26 3.21
N ILE A 220 -4.95 -25.90 2.05
CA ILE A 220 -5.21 -26.60 0.77
C ILE A 220 -4.69 -28.04 0.84
N PHE A 221 -3.48 -28.23 1.36
CA PHE A 221 -2.89 -29.56 1.54
C PHE A 221 -3.76 -30.44 2.45
N ALA A 222 -4.20 -29.90 3.59
CA ALA A 222 -5.01 -30.65 4.55
C ALA A 222 -6.42 -30.94 4.00
N ALA A 223 -7.02 -30.02 3.24
CA ALA A 223 -8.27 -30.26 2.52
C ALA A 223 -8.11 -31.36 1.45
N GLY A 224 -7.02 -31.32 0.68
CA GLY A 224 -6.67 -32.35 -0.30
C GLY A 224 -6.48 -33.72 0.35
N LEU A 225 -5.75 -33.78 1.47
CA LEU A 225 -5.53 -35.01 2.23
C LEU A 225 -6.84 -35.58 2.80
N ALA A 226 -7.73 -34.73 3.30
CA ALA A 226 -9.03 -35.14 3.82
C ALA A 226 -9.93 -35.76 2.75
N LEU A 227 -9.94 -35.19 1.54
CA LEU A 227 -10.64 -35.77 0.39
C LEU A 227 -10.11 -37.16 0.04
N VAL A 228 -8.78 -37.32 0.02
CA VAL A 228 -8.12 -38.60 -0.28
C VAL A 228 -8.44 -39.64 0.79
N VAL A 229 -8.33 -39.30 2.08
CA VAL A 229 -8.64 -40.21 3.19
C VAL A 229 -10.13 -40.56 3.23
N GLY A 230 -11.00 -39.58 2.99
CA GLY A 230 -12.44 -39.78 2.88
C GLY A 230 -12.81 -40.75 1.76
N ALA A 231 -12.23 -40.56 0.57
CA ALA A 231 -12.45 -41.44 -0.58
C ALA A 231 -11.99 -42.88 -0.30
N MET A 232 -10.85 -43.08 0.37
CA MET A 232 -10.40 -44.41 0.78
C MET A 232 -11.33 -45.07 1.80
N GLY A 233 -11.88 -44.30 2.74
CA GLY A 233 -12.85 -44.78 3.74
C GLY A 233 -14.16 -45.25 3.11
N PHE A 234 -14.69 -44.50 2.15
CA PHE A 234 -15.90 -44.89 1.39
C PHE A 234 -15.66 -46.14 0.55
N ARG A 235 -14.48 -46.26 -0.08
CA ARG A 235 -14.13 -47.43 -0.91
C ARG A 235 -14.00 -48.71 -0.08
N ARG A 236 -13.49 -48.64 1.16
CA ARG A 236 -13.44 -49.78 2.08
C ARG A 236 -14.82 -50.23 2.56
N ARG A 237 -15.78 -49.31 2.71
CA ARG A 237 -17.16 -49.64 3.09
C ARG A 237 -17.92 -50.32 1.96
N GLN A 238 -17.68 -49.94 0.71
CA GLN A 238 -18.29 -50.62 -0.45
C GLN A 238 -17.77 -52.04 -0.66
N ASN A 239 -16.51 -52.32 -0.32
CA ASN A 239 -15.94 -53.67 -0.41
C ASN A 239 -16.21 -54.55 0.83
N GLY A 240 -16.82 -54.01 1.88
CA GLY A 240 -17.14 -54.74 3.12
C GLY A 240 -18.58 -55.23 3.20
N SER A 241 -19.41 -54.98 2.18
CA SER A 241 -20.83 -55.37 2.12
C SER A 241 -21.10 -56.71 1.44
N ASP A 242 -20.06 -57.47 1.08
CA ASP A 242 -20.17 -58.85 0.59
C ASP A 242 -19.69 -59.85 1.65
N VAL A 243 -20.43 -59.99 2.76
CA VAL A 243 -20.48 -61.18 3.63
C VAL A 243 -21.88 -61.33 4.21
#